data_AF-A0A968EN42-F1
#
_entry.id   AF-A0A968EN42-F1
#
_cell.length_a   1.000
_cell.length_b   1.000
_cell.length_c   1.000
_cell.angle_alpha   90.00
_cell.angle_beta   90.00
_cell.angle_gamma   90.00
#
_symmetry.space_group_name_H-M   'P 1'
#
loop_
_entity.id
_entity.type
_entity.pdbx_description
1 polymer ?
#
loop_
_entity_poly.entity_id
_entity_poly.type
_entity_poly.pdbx_seq_one_letter_code
_entity_poly.pdbx_strand_id
1 'polypeptide(L)' 'LHKVERALERVEEGTYGICESCGESIPVARLEVLPYATTCVSCARKA' A
#
# COMPACT_ATOMS: atom_id res chain seq x y z
N LEU A 1 6.40 -8.57 16.64
CA LEU A 1 7.18 -9.00 15.47
C LEU A 1 6.35 -9.16 14.20
N HIS A 2 5.08 -9.56 14.26
CA HIS A 2 4.23 -9.86 13.09
C HIS A 2 3.94 -8.75 12.07
N LYS A 3 4.19 -7.47 12.38
CA LYS A 3 3.92 -6.38 11.42
C LYS A 3 5.00 -6.25 10.34
N VAL A 4 6.22 -6.69 10.65
CA VAL A 4 7.37 -6.62 9.72
C VAL A 4 7.30 -7.75 8.71
N GLU A 5 6.93 -8.96 9.16
CA GLU A 5 6.75 -10.15 8.31
C GLU A 5 5.68 -9.91 7.24
N ARG A 6 4.53 -9.35 7.62
CA ARG A 6 3.44 -9.03 6.69
C ARG A 6 3.78 -7.92 5.70
N ALA A 7 4.74 -7.04 6.04
CA ALA A 7 5.23 -6.03 5.11
C ALA A 7 6.18 -6.63 4.07
N LEU A 8 7.01 -7.61 4.47
CA LEU A 8 7.88 -8.37 3.57
C LEU A 8 7.06 -9.25 2.61
N GLU A 9 6.04 -9.95 3.11
CA GLU A 9 5.13 -10.75 2.27
C GLU A 9 4.49 -9.91 1.16
N ARG A 10 4.09 -8.66 1.44
CA ARG A 10 3.48 -7.79 0.41
C ARG A 10 4.45 -7.31 -0.65
N VAL A 11 5.72 -7.20 -0.30
CA VAL A 11 6.78 -6.89 -1.26
C VAL A 11 7.03 -8.11 -2.14
N GLU A 12 7.06 -9.31 -1.57
CA GLU A 12 7.22 -10.57 -2.33
C GLU A 12 5.99 -10.92 -3.19
N GLU A 13 4.77 -10.64 -2.70
CA GLU A 13 3.52 -10.83 -3.44
C GLU A 13 3.34 -9.84 -4.59
N GLY A 14 4.20 -8.82 -4.71
CA GLY A 14 4.08 -7.78 -5.74
C GLY A 14 2.84 -6.89 -5.58
N THR A 15 2.18 -6.94 -4.41
CA THR A 15 1.03 -6.10 -4.07
C THR A 15 1.46 -4.75 -3.49
N TYR A 16 2.77 -4.52 -3.34
CA TYR A 16 3.34 -3.22 -3.01
C TYR A 16 2.96 -2.18 -4.05
N GLY A 17 2.23 -1.16 -3.61
CA GLY A 17 1.65 -0.15 -4.50
C GLY A 17 0.31 -0.56 -5.10
N ILE A 18 -0.42 -1.52 -4.51
CA ILE A 18 -1.83 -1.80 -4.82
C ILE A 18 -2.70 -1.47 -3.60
N CYS A 19 -3.81 -0.79 -3.84
CA CYS A 19 -4.76 -0.41 -2.81
C CYS A 19 -5.51 -1.64 -2.29
N GLU A 20 -5.44 -1.92 -0.99
CA GLU A 20 -6.19 -3.01 -0.38
C GLU A 20 -7.71 -2.79 -0.39
N SER A 21 -8.18 -1.55 -0.51
CA SER A 21 -9.61 -1.23 -0.49
C SER A 21 -10.29 -1.31 -1.85
N CYS A 22 -9.58 -0.97 -2.94
CA CYS A 22 -10.16 -0.95 -4.29
C CYS A 22 -9.42 -1.80 -5.32
N GLY A 23 -8.26 -2.37 -4.97
CA GLY A 23 -7.42 -3.17 -5.88
C GLY A 23 -6.67 -2.36 -6.92
N GLU A 24 -6.73 -1.02 -6.86
CA GLU A 24 -6.14 -0.14 -7.85
C GLU A 24 -4.71 0.28 -7.48
N SER A 25 -3.88 0.62 -8.47
CA SER A 25 -2.50 1.03 -8.22
C SER A 25 -2.42 2.31 -7.39
N ILE A 26 -1.64 2.28 -6.31
CA ILE A 26 -1.28 3.42 -5.48
C ILE A 26 -0.26 4.27 -6.25
N PRO A 27 -0.50 5.58 -6.41
CA PRO A 27 0.44 6.47 -7.09
C PRO A 27 1.83 6.42 -6.45
N VAL A 28 2.88 6.34 -7.28
CA VAL A 28 4.27 6.29 -6.80
C VAL A 28 4.61 7.49 -5.93
N ALA A 29 4.14 8.69 -6.29
CA ALA A 29 4.29 9.90 -5.47
C ALA A 29 3.76 9.74 -4.03
N ARG A 30 2.75 8.88 -3.80
CA ARG A 30 2.26 8.55 -2.47
C ARG A 30 3.14 7.55 -1.75
N LEU A 31 3.71 6.58 -2.46
CA LEU A 31 4.68 5.63 -1.91
C LEU A 31 6.02 6.31 -1.59
N GLU A 32 6.41 7.36 -2.32
CA GLU A 32 7.60 8.17 -2.00
C GLU A 32 7.45 8.93 -0.68
N VAL A 33 6.25 9.45 -0.39
CA VAL A 33 5.96 10.14 0.87
C VAL A 33 5.62 9.16 2.00
N LEU A 34 4.92 8.08 1.67
CA LEU A 34 4.42 7.06 2.61
C LEU A 34 4.64 5.66 2.00
N PRO A 35 5.84 5.07 2.14
CA PRO A 35 6.16 3.77 1.55
C PRO A 35 5.35 2.61 2.16
N TYR A 36 4.77 2.81 3.34
CA TYR A 36 3.88 1.84 3.98
C TYR A 36 2.39 2.06 3.66
N ALA A 37 2.06 2.94 2.69
CA ALA A 37 0.67 3.19 2.32
C ALA A 37 0.05 1.93 1.71
N THR A 38 -1.02 1.44 2.34
CA THR A 38 -1.77 0.26 1.87
C THR A 38 -3.04 0.63 1.10
N THR A 39 -3.37 1.92 1.01
CA THR A 39 -4.56 2.42 0.31
C THR A 39 -4.22 3.56 -0.63
N CYS A 40 -4.94 3.65 -1.75
CA CYS A 40 -4.78 4.73 -2.73
C CYS A 40 -5.26 6.07 -2.16
N VAL A 41 -4.85 7.17 -2.80
CA VAL A 41 -5.24 8.54 -2.43
C VAL A 41 -6.77 8.67 -2.37
N SER A 42 -7.47 8.06 -3.32
CA SER A 42 -8.94 8.12 -3.42
C SER A 42 -9.62 7.45 -2.22
N CYS A 43 -9.16 6.27 -1.80
CA CYS A 43 -9.69 5.57 -0.62
C CYS A 43 -9.29 6.26 0.67
N ALA A 44 -8.04 6.74 0.76
CA ALA A 44 -7.56 7.48 1.93
C ALA A 44 -8.29 8.82 2.14
N ARG A 45 -8.75 9.46 1.06
CA ARG A 45 -9.52 10.72 1.11
C ARG A 45 -11.00 10.50 1.44
N LYS A 46 -11.51 9.28 1.29
CA LYS A 46 -12.90 8.91 1.61
C LYS A 46 -13.09 8.48 3.07
N ALA A 47 -12.01 8.38 3.84
CA ALA A 47 -12.01 8.01 5.25
C ALA A 47 -12.05 9.24 6.17
#